data_AF-A0A956IG58-F1
#
_entry.id   AF-A0A956IG58-F1
#
_cell.length_a   1.000
_cell.length_b   1.000
_cell.length_c   1.000
_cell.angle_alpha   90.00
_cell.angle_beta   90.00
_cell.angle_gamma   90.00
#
_symmetry.space_group_name_H-M   'P 1'
#
loop_
_entity.id
_entity.type
_entity.pdbx_description
1 polymer ?
#
loop_
_entity_poly.entity_id
_entity_poly.type
_entity_poly.pdbx_seq_one_letter_code
_entity_poly.pdbx_strand_id
1 'polypeptide(L)'
;MTTLSSPVAKHIWLAVVIASACGGVAVIDGDDEGGGGTGGTTTSSTTTTTTTTTTSNTTTTTSSTTTTTSSTGGAPPIPPLVQMDMGTVTPGTPMSLMVPPNALGLIAFLRAQTPDDPAIIDSVVAPDQVALVAGGALPGTLLGYAGQDIMTVAVPMTDEPQAMPFLTGTWTVTPGGGPPPMSGSYEAELWYRQTLDGAFHGGAVDVNVFRVGNVASDGYMDQVVSGALQGFAGLSLGTVNHFILDSDFAFINDANWLDLYLETEGAPGKPALNLMVVAGIDFGDLQPLGYAPSIPGNPLVHGSYHSAVVMLTTGDPTFDAGVLRHEVGHFAGLLHTSETVTGFHDRLADTPECDDVLNDPCPDLENLMFPFAFPGSALTVTPKQRTVVQASALYRGAVEPGGGFAEPLDEGMMAAFAPPARPRVATGLSRGLAGIGRRLGPWRQAFTSDVARLLEAHWCQQGHGDPSAWLAAHTTPEALLALGRDPDAPGYVRQRALFHAALGYQRAGARLDGAALRALRAVAADRQAPRLARLGAVLGLRRVAPAGLEGLGLEQDADAAIAAATR
;
A
#
# COMPACT_ATOMS: atom_id res chain seq x y z
N MET A 1 32.45 21.34 25.17
CA MET A 1 31.26 20.62 24.69
C MET A 1 30.09 21.58 24.76
N THR A 2 29.44 21.84 23.63
CA THR A 2 28.28 22.73 23.50
C THR A 2 27.27 22.03 22.61
N THR A 3 26.16 21.58 23.20
CA THR A 3 25.08 20.86 22.52
C THR A 3 24.27 21.84 21.68
N LEU A 4 24.29 21.68 20.35
CA LEU A 4 23.50 22.49 19.41
C LEU A 4 22.13 21.86 19.18
N SER A 5 21.20 22.11 20.11
CA SER A 5 19.78 21.76 19.96
C SER A 5 19.08 22.72 18.97
N SER A 6 19.30 22.52 17.66
CA SER A 6 18.68 23.30 16.60
C SER A 6 17.53 22.53 15.92
N PRO A 7 16.31 23.11 15.81
CA PRO A 7 15.17 22.45 15.15
C PRO A 7 15.39 22.24 13.64
N VAL A 8 16.38 22.91 13.03
CA VAL A 8 16.78 22.70 11.63
C VAL A 8 17.24 21.26 11.38
N ALA A 9 17.87 20.61 12.37
CA ALA A 9 18.34 19.24 12.24
C ALA A 9 17.18 18.24 12.05
N LYS A 10 16.05 18.42 12.76
CA LYS A 10 14.86 17.55 12.59
C LYS A 10 14.25 17.65 11.17
N HIS A 11 14.36 18.81 10.51
CA HIS A 11 13.80 19.00 9.16
C HIS A 11 14.64 18.35 8.05
N ILE A 12 15.96 18.21 8.24
CA ILE A 12 16.83 17.51 7.29
C ILE A 12 16.61 16.00 7.35
N TRP A 13 16.39 15.44 8.55
CA TRP A 13 16.07 14.02 8.72
C TRP A 13 14.74 13.62 8.11
N LEU A 14 13.70 14.48 8.19
CA LEU A 14 12.40 14.20 7.60
C LEU A 14 12.50 13.90 6.09
N ALA A 15 13.36 14.63 5.37
CA ALA A 15 13.60 14.40 3.93
C ALA A 15 14.33 13.07 3.61
N VAL A 16 15.02 12.47 4.59
CA VAL A 16 15.66 11.14 4.45
C VAL A 16 14.69 10.02 4.85
N VAL A 17 13.82 10.24 5.84
CA VAL A 17 12.74 9.30 6.18
C VAL A 17 11.70 9.23 5.05
N ILE A 18 11.41 10.34 4.37
CA ILE A 18 10.54 10.37 3.19
C ILE A 18 11.11 9.57 1.99
N ALA A 19 12.39 9.19 2.02
CA ALA A 19 13.00 8.34 0.99
C ALA A 19 12.74 6.82 1.17
N SER A 20 12.02 6.40 2.24
CA SER A 20 11.55 5.02 2.36
C SER A 20 10.18 4.84 1.68
N ALA A 21 10.18 4.07 0.58
CA ALA A 21 9.06 3.68 -0.29
C ALA A 21 8.50 4.75 -1.26
N CYS A 22 8.15 4.27 -2.47
CA CYS A 22 7.81 5.00 -3.72
C CYS A 22 8.95 5.86 -4.33
N GLY A 23 9.15 5.86 -5.65
CA GLY A 23 10.43 6.26 -6.30
C GLY A 23 10.55 7.61 -7.05
N GLY A 24 11.71 8.27 -6.90
CA GLY A 24 11.97 9.73 -6.95
C GLY A 24 12.44 10.49 -8.22
N VAL A 25 11.55 11.31 -8.80
CA VAL A 25 11.76 12.58 -9.60
C VAL A 25 12.10 12.57 -11.12
N ALA A 26 11.55 13.55 -11.88
CA ALA A 26 11.60 13.69 -13.36
C ALA A 26 11.68 15.16 -13.90
N VAL A 27 12.14 15.33 -15.17
CA VAL A 27 12.20 16.59 -15.98
C VAL A 27 11.92 16.26 -17.45
N ILE A 28 11.30 17.17 -18.23
CA ILE A 28 10.94 16.96 -19.65
C ILE A 28 11.69 17.97 -20.56
N ASP A 29 12.48 17.46 -21.50
CA ASP A 29 12.71 18.10 -22.80
C ASP A 29 11.77 17.42 -23.82
N GLY A 30 11.24 18.18 -24.78
CA GLY A 30 10.34 17.65 -25.81
C GLY A 30 10.76 18.10 -27.20
N ASP A 31 10.60 17.20 -28.17
CA ASP A 31 10.60 17.51 -29.61
C ASP A 31 9.52 16.65 -30.30
N ASP A 32 8.99 17.16 -31.42
CA ASP A 32 7.69 16.79 -31.98
C ASP A 32 7.80 15.93 -33.27
N GLU A 33 6.65 15.54 -33.83
CA GLU A 33 6.44 14.76 -35.08
C GLU A 33 6.81 13.25 -34.99
N GLY A 34 5.99 12.27 -35.39
CA GLY A 34 4.85 12.22 -36.32
C GLY A 34 5.08 11.06 -37.32
N GLY A 35 4.10 10.37 -37.91
CA GLY A 35 2.64 10.35 -37.71
C GLY A 35 1.94 9.50 -38.80
N GLY A 36 0.80 8.88 -38.48
CA GLY A 36 -0.14 8.27 -39.45
C GLY A 36 0.13 6.81 -39.88
N GLY A 37 -0.93 5.99 -39.89
CA GLY A 37 -0.87 4.59 -40.36
C GLY A 37 -2.22 3.85 -40.27
N THR A 38 -3.02 3.86 -41.34
CA THR A 38 -4.41 3.37 -41.35
C THR A 38 -4.57 1.87 -41.59
N GLY A 39 -5.44 1.22 -40.80
CA GLY A 39 -6.45 0.28 -41.31
C GLY A 39 -6.20 -1.22 -41.13
N GLY A 40 -7.26 -1.95 -40.73
CA GLY A 40 -7.24 -3.41 -40.62
C GLY A 40 -8.54 -3.99 -40.04
N THR A 41 -9.53 -4.28 -40.89
CA THR A 41 -10.82 -4.86 -40.45
C THR A 41 -10.82 -6.38 -40.64
N THR A 42 -10.96 -7.15 -39.56
CA THR A 42 -11.13 -8.62 -39.62
C THR A 42 -12.30 -9.10 -38.76
N THR A 43 -13.32 -9.65 -39.42
CA THR A 43 -14.43 -10.34 -38.77
C THR A 43 -13.97 -11.71 -38.26
N SER A 44 -14.49 -12.17 -37.12
CA SER A 44 -14.38 -13.58 -36.69
C SER A 44 -15.65 -14.05 -35.99
N SER A 45 -15.99 -15.32 -36.20
CA SER A 45 -17.32 -15.87 -35.95
C SER A 45 -17.47 -16.51 -34.57
N THR A 46 -18.50 -16.11 -33.82
CA THR A 46 -18.85 -16.74 -32.54
C THR A 46 -19.63 -18.04 -32.74
N THR A 47 -19.01 -19.19 -32.47
CA THR A 47 -19.72 -20.49 -32.42
C THR A 47 -20.33 -20.68 -31.04
N THR A 48 -21.66 -20.58 -30.93
CA THR A 48 -22.38 -20.71 -29.66
C THR A 48 -22.87 -22.15 -29.43
N THR A 49 -22.16 -22.93 -28.61
CA THR A 49 -22.58 -24.28 -28.21
C THR A 49 -23.54 -24.20 -27.02
N THR A 50 -24.85 -24.33 -27.27
CA THR A 50 -25.87 -24.25 -26.21
C THR A 50 -26.08 -25.63 -25.57
N THR A 51 -25.59 -25.83 -24.35
CA THR A 51 -25.86 -27.04 -23.55
C THR A 51 -26.93 -26.75 -22.50
N THR A 52 -28.15 -27.25 -22.71
CA THR A 52 -29.26 -27.10 -21.75
C THR A 52 -29.16 -28.13 -20.62
N THR A 53 -28.78 -27.68 -19.43
CA THR A 53 -28.80 -28.49 -18.20
C THR A 53 -30.02 -28.15 -17.34
N THR A 54 -30.99 -29.06 -17.27
CA THR A 54 -32.21 -28.89 -16.46
C THR A 54 -31.90 -28.94 -14.98
N THR A 55 -32.01 -27.81 -14.27
CA THR A 55 -31.78 -27.74 -12.82
C THR A 55 -33.12 -27.68 -12.08
N SER A 56 -33.37 -28.64 -11.19
CA SER A 56 -34.61 -28.69 -10.39
C SER A 56 -34.44 -27.96 -9.06
N ASN A 57 -35.13 -26.84 -8.89
CA ASN A 57 -35.10 -26.07 -7.63
C ASN A 57 -35.65 -26.89 -6.46
N THR A 58 -34.79 -27.27 -5.52
CA THR A 58 -35.18 -27.85 -4.22
C THR A 58 -34.51 -27.04 -3.12
N THR A 59 -35.25 -26.11 -2.51
CA THR A 59 -34.73 -25.20 -1.48
C THR A 59 -34.48 -25.94 -0.17
N THR A 60 -33.27 -26.47 0.01
CA THR A 60 -32.84 -27.14 1.24
C THR A 60 -32.07 -26.14 2.10
N THR A 61 -32.62 -25.78 3.26
CA THR A 61 -31.99 -24.82 4.19
C THR A 61 -30.90 -25.50 5.01
N THR A 62 -29.78 -25.85 4.35
CA THR A 62 -28.64 -26.51 5.00
C THR A 62 -27.91 -25.52 5.89
N SER A 63 -28.16 -25.57 7.20
CA SER A 63 -27.32 -24.91 8.20
C SER A 63 -25.95 -25.59 8.23
N SER A 64 -24.99 -25.03 7.51
CA SER A 64 -23.61 -25.52 7.43
C SER A 64 -22.87 -25.23 8.73
N THR A 65 -23.06 -26.10 9.73
CA THR A 65 -22.20 -26.16 10.92
C THR A 65 -20.82 -26.61 10.45
N THR A 66 -19.87 -25.69 10.32
CA THR A 66 -18.49 -25.96 9.91
C THR A 66 -17.82 -26.84 10.95
N THR A 67 -17.93 -28.15 10.76
CA THR A 67 -17.36 -29.14 11.67
C THR A 67 -15.87 -29.20 11.37
N THR A 68 -15.08 -28.40 12.07
CA THR A 68 -13.62 -28.45 12.03
C THR A 68 -13.18 -29.81 12.56
N THR A 69 -13.00 -30.77 11.64
CA THR A 69 -12.43 -32.07 11.94
C THR A 69 -10.97 -31.86 12.31
N SER A 70 -10.69 -31.73 13.60
CA SER A 70 -9.35 -31.68 14.17
C SER A 70 -8.64 -33.00 13.85
N SER A 71 -7.96 -33.05 12.70
CA SER A 71 -7.18 -34.20 12.27
C SER A 71 -6.05 -34.42 13.26
N THR A 72 -6.09 -35.52 13.99
CA THR A 72 -5.08 -35.88 15.00
C THR A 72 -3.79 -36.40 14.35
N GLY A 73 -3.22 -35.62 13.43
CA GLY A 73 -1.81 -35.70 13.09
C GLY A 73 -0.99 -35.23 14.29
N GLY A 74 0.20 -35.82 14.48
CA GLY A 74 1.13 -35.36 15.51
C GLY A 74 1.58 -33.93 15.20
N ALA A 75 1.84 -33.14 16.24
CA ALA A 75 2.32 -31.76 16.05
C ALA A 75 3.58 -31.73 15.16
N PRO A 76 3.68 -30.81 14.18
CA PRO A 76 4.85 -30.71 13.32
C PRO A 76 6.12 -30.48 14.16
N PRO A 77 7.25 -31.12 13.84
CA PRO A 77 8.42 -31.16 14.72
C PRO A 77 9.22 -29.85 14.76
N ILE A 78 8.86 -28.84 13.95
CA ILE A 78 9.51 -27.52 13.87
C ILE A 78 8.47 -26.41 13.70
N PRO A 79 8.70 -25.20 14.24
CA PRO A 79 7.88 -24.03 13.91
C PRO A 79 8.21 -23.50 12.49
N PRO A 80 7.21 -23.06 11.70
CA PRO A 80 7.40 -22.59 10.32
C PRO A 80 8.09 -21.22 10.22
N LEU A 81 8.04 -20.42 11.28
CA LEU A 81 8.67 -19.11 11.39
C LEU A 81 9.39 -19.08 12.74
N VAL A 82 10.70 -18.85 12.71
CA VAL A 82 11.58 -18.97 13.88
C VAL A 82 12.12 -17.60 14.24
N GLN A 83 12.00 -17.22 15.52
CA GLN A 83 12.62 -16.02 16.08
C GLN A 83 13.99 -16.36 16.67
N MET A 84 14.98 -15.49 16.45
CA MET A 84 16.15 -15.35 17.31
C MET A 84 16.22 -13.92 17.83
N ASP A 85 16.05 -13.78 19.14
CA ASP A 85 16.34 -12.55 19.88
C ASP A 85 17.86 -12.34 19.91
N MET A 86 18.32 -11.20 19.38
CA MET A 86 19.74 -10.78 19.44
C MET A 86 19.97 -9.76 20.57
N GLY A 87 18.91 -9.30 21.22
CA GLY A 87 18.90 -8.31 22.30
C GLY A 87 19.44 -6.94 21.90
N THR A 88 19.93 -6.21 22.90
CA THR A 88 20.43 -4.85 22.75
C THR A 88 21.77 -4.81 21.99
N VAL A 89 21.76 -4.31 20.76
CA VAL A 89 22.92 -4.22 19.86
C VAL A 89 23.35 -2.78 19.59
N THR A 90 24.65 -2.57 19.33
CA THR A 90 25.26 -1.26 19.08
C THR A 90 25.42 -1.01 17.57
N PRO A 91 25.17 0.22 17.07
CA PRO A 91 25.42 0.56 15.67
C PRO A 91 26.80 0.11 15.15
N GLY A 92 26.85 -0.42 13.93
CA GLY A 92 28.07 -0.96 13.31
C GLY A 92 28.55 -2.31 13.86
N THR A 93 27.79 -2.97 14.76
CA THR A 93 28.14 -4.29 15.30
C THR A 93 27.43 -5.40 14.50
N PRO A 94 28.15 -6.25 13.75
CA PRO A 94 27.50 -7.29 12.95
C PRO A 94 26.87 -8.38 13.82
N MET A 95 25.66 -8.80 13.46
CA MET A 95 24.88 -9.88 14.08
C MET A 95 24.83 -11.07 13.12
N SER A 96 25.11 -12.29 13.58
CA SER A 96 25.14 -13.47 12.71
C SER A 96 24.13 -14.54 13.11
N LEU A 97 23.45 -15.12 12.12
CA LEU A 97 22.46 -16.19 12.25
C LEU A 97 22.81 -17.33 11.29
N MET A 98 22.85 -18.56 11.83
CA MET A 98 23.05 -19.79 11.07
C MET A 98 21.69 -20.31 10.55
N VAL A 99 21.33 -19.93 9.32
CA VAL A 99 20.04 -20.30 8.70
C VAL A 99 20.11 -21.72 8.09
N PRO A 100 19.18 -22.64 8.44
CA PRO A 100 19.32 -24.06 8.12
C PRO A 100 18.97 -24.41 6.65
N PRO A 101 19.25 -25.65 6.19
CA PRO A 101 19.12 -26.07 4.78
C PRO A 101 17.71 -26.00 4.15
N ASN A 102 16.70 -25.75 4.96
CA ASN A 102 15.26 -25.88 4.68
C ASN A 102 14.51 -24.54 4.85
N ALA A 103 15.24 -23.43 4.87
CA ALA A 103 14.67 -22.08 4.99
C ALA A 103 14.23 -21.51 3.63
N LEU A 104 13.12 -20.77 3.65
CA LEU A 104 12.58 -20.06 2.48
C LEU A 104 13.06 -18.60 2.41
N GLY A 105 13.48 -18.03 3.54
CA GLY A 105 13.89 -16.63 3.63
C GLY A 105 14.30 -16.18 5.02
N LEU A 106 14.92 -15.00 5.06
CA LEU A 106 15.40 -14.29 6.24
C LEU A 106 14.63 -12.96 6.37
N ILE A 107 14.25 -12.57 7.58
CA ILE A 107 13.72 -11.25 7.91
C ILE A 107 14.53 -10.72 9.11
N ALA A 108 14.91 -9.46 9.08
CA ALA A 108 15.53 -8.80 10.23
C ALA A 108 14.72 -7.58 10.64
N PHE A 109 14.43 -7.48 11.93
CA PHE A 109 13.84 -6.29 12.55
C PHE A 109 14.86 -5.60 13.44
N LEU A 110 14.83 -4.28 13.39
CA LEU A 110 15.68 -3.43 14.21
C LEU A 110 14.84 -2.32 14.82
N ARG A 111 14.74 -2.25 16.15
CA ARG A 111 14.01 -1.20 16.85
C ARG A 111 14.94 -0.28 17.64
N ALA A 112 14.84 1.03 17.45
CA ALA A 112 15.52 2.01 18.28
C ALA A 112 14.97 2.04 19.73
N GLN A 113 15.82 2.35 20.71
CA GLN A 113 15.40 2.49 22.11
C GLN A 113 14.43 3.67 22.34
N THR A 114 14.49 4.69 21.47
CA THR A 114 13.57 5.82 21.46
C THR A 114 12.71 5.76 20.19
N PRO A 115 11.36 5.84 20.27
CA PRO A 115 10.51 5.90 19.08
C PRO A 115 10.69 7.16 18.20
N ASP A 116 11.46 8.15 18.65
CA ASP A 116 11.86 9.35 17.89
C ASP A 116 13.20 9.16 17.14
N ASP A 117 13.97 8.11 17.46
CA ASP A 117 15.26 7.82 16.83
C ASP A 117 15.07 6.91 15.60
N PRO A 118 15.89 7.08 14.54
CA PRO A 118 15.82 6.22 13.36
C PRO A 118 16.46 4.86 13.61
N ALA A 119 15.81 3.80 13.12
CA ALA A 119 16.40 2.48 12.93
C ALA A 119 16.89 2.36 11.47
N ILE A 120 18.13 1.90 11.27
CA ILE A 120 18.73 1.72 9.94
C ILE A 120 19.42 0.36 9.88
N ILE A 121 19.19 -0.41 8.81
CA ILE A 121 19.87 -1.67 8.54
C ILE A 121 20.92 -1.41 7.45
N ASP A 122 22.17 -1.27 7.85
CA ASP A 122 23.27 -0.81 6.97
C ASP A 122 23.69 -1.89 5.96
N SER A 123 23.73 -3.14 6.40
CA SER A 123 24.11 -4.25 5.52
C SER A 123 23.46 -5.59 5.89
N VAL A 124 23.22 -6.39 4.87
CA VAL A 124 22.80 -7.80 4.95
C VAL A 124 23.71 -8.58 4.02
N VAL A 125 24.48 -9.50 4.60
CA VAL A 125 25.56 -10.24 3.95
C VAL A 125 25.23 -11.73 3.96
N ALA A 126 25.28 -12.33 2.78
CA ALA A 126 25.02 -13.73 2.54
C ALA A 126 26.19 -14.63 2.98
N PRO A 127 25.98 -15.96 3.10
CA PRO A 127 27.03 -16.88 3.58
C PRO A 127 28.32 -16.87 2.75
N ASP A 128 28.24 -16.56 1.45
CA ASP A 128 29.39 -16.43 0.54
C ASP A 128 30.11 -15.06 0.59
N GLN A 129 29.69 -14.19 1.53
CA GLN A 129 30.18 -12.83 1.76
C GLN A 129 29.73 -11.77 0.75
N VAL A 130 28.73 -12.06 -0.11
CA VAL A 130 28.10 -11.04 -0.95
C VAL A 130 27.07 -10.23 -0.15
N ALA A 131 27.10 -8.91 -0.28
CA ALA A 131 26.16 -8.00 0.38
C ALA A 131 24.91 -7.80 -0.50
N LEU A 132 23.75 -8.22 0.00
CA LEU A 132 22.43 -7.96 -0.61
C LEU A 132 21.81 -6.65 -0.15
N VAL A 133 22.30 -6.08 0.96
CA VAL A 133 22.08 -4.70 1.37
C VAL A 133 23.44 -4.13 1.74
N ALA A 134 23.73 -2.89 1.32
CA ALA A 134 25.00 -2.23 1.59
C ALA A 134 24.82 -0.71 1.75
N GLY A 135 25.43 -0.12 2.77
CA GLY A 135 25.34 1.32 3.05
C GLY A 135 23.93 1.82 3.35
N GLY A 136 23.04 0.92 3.80
CA GLY A 136 21.63 1.21 4.07
C GLY A 136 20.69 1.08 2.86
N ALA A 137 21.13 0.57 1.71
CA ALA A 137 20.31 0.47 0.50
C ALA A 137 20.38 -0.90 -0.20
N LEU A 138 19.32 -1.22 -0.96
CA LEU A 138 19.23 -2.39 -1.84
C LEU A 138 19.98 -2.14 -3.16
N PRO A 139 21.09 -2.83 -3.47
CA PRO A 139 21.94 -2.52 -4.61
C PRO A 139 21.22 -2.60 -5.96
N GLY A 140 21.41 -1.57 -6.79
CA GLY A 140 20.75 -1.47 -8.10
C GLY A 140 19.29 -1.00 -8.03
N THR A 141 18.82 -0.58 -6.87
CA THR A 141 17.59 0.22 -6.69
C THR A 141 17.92 1.46 -5.85
N LEU A 142 16.93 2.29 -5.55
CA LEU A 142 17.04 3.41 -4.61
C LEU A 142 16.21 3.19 -3.33
N LEU A 143 15.83 1.94 -3.02
CA LEU A 143 15.19 1.58 -1.74
C LEU A 143 16.21 1.61 -0.59
N GLY A 144 16.00 2.54 0.36
CA GLY A 144 16.74 2.63 1.61
C GLY A 144 16.05 1.92 2.78
N TYR A 145 16.82 1.24 3.62
CA TYR A 145 16.37 0.57 4.85
C TYR A 145 16.62 1.46 6.07
N ALA A 146 15.95 2.61 6.11
CA ALA A 146 15.95 3.56 7.22
C ALA A 146 14.52 4.01 7.53
N GLY A 147 14.13 4.01 8.81
CA GLY A 147 12.78 4.41 9.25
C GLY A 147 12.73 4.76 10.73
N GLN A 148 11.58 5.22 11.22
CA GLN A 148 11.38 5.67 12.60
C GLN A 148 10.84 4.54 13.51
N ASP A 149 11.25 4.49 14.79
CA ASP A 149 11.00 3.40 15.76
C ASP A 149 11.59 2.06 15.32
N ILE A 150 11.10 1.48 14.22
CA ILE A 150 11.46 0.14 13.75
C ILE A 150 11.80 0.14 12.25
N MET A 151 12.76 -0.69 11.85
CA MET A 151 13.05 -0.97 10.45
C MET A 151 13.02 -2.47 10.18
N THR A 152 12.56 -2.86 8.99
CA THR A 152 12.49 -4.24 8.52
C THR A 152 13.29 -4.40 7.23
N VAL A 153 13.94 -5.54 7.04
CA VAL A 153 14.42 -6.04 5.73
C VAL A 153 14.04 -7.51 5.58
N ALA A 154 13.77 -7.96 4.35
CA ALA A 154 13.58 -9.36 4.02
C ALA A 154 14.55 -9.82 2.91
N VAL A 155 14.80 -11.13 2.83
CA VAL A 155 15.55 -11.78 1.76
C VAL A 155 14.86 -13.10 1.39
N PRO A 156 14.62 -13.39 0.09
CA PRO A 156 14.85 -12.53 -1.07
C PRO A 156 13.98 -11.28 -1.16
N MET A 157 14.57 -10.20 -1.66
CA MET A 157 13.90 -9.07 -2.34
C MET A 157 14.53 -8.79 -3.72
N THR A 158 15.52 -9.59 -4.12
CA THR A 158 16.16 -9.62 -5.44
C THR A 158 16.24 -11.07 -5.92
N ASP A 159 16.61 -11.29 -7.18
CA ASP A 159 16.89 -12.61 -7.74
C ASP A 159 18.39 -12.94 -7.84
N GLU A 160 19.23 -12.24 -7.08
CA GLU A 160 20.65 -12.56 -6.94
C GLU A 160 20.84 -14.01 -6.47
N PRO A 161 21.88 -14.74 -6.93
CA PRO A 161 22.07 -16.16 -6.62
C PRO A 161 22.16 -16.53 -5.13
N GLN A 162 22.39 -15.53 -4.27
CA GLN A 162 22.40 -15.67 -2.81
C GLN A 162 21.01 -15.59 -2.18
N ALA A 163 20.12 -14.84 -2.85
CA ALA A 163 18.75 -14.55 -2.45
C ALA A 163 17.76 -15.59 -2.99
N MET A 164 17.96 -16.02 -4.25
CA MET A 164 17.02 -16.88 -4.96
C MET A 164 17.74 -17.92 -5.85
N PRO A 165 17.76 -19.22 -5.48
CA PRO A 165 17.22 -19.80 -4.25
C PRO A 165 17.94 -19.29 -3.00
N PHE A 166 17.22 -19.21 -1.89
CA PHE A 166 17.74 -18.66 -0.64
C PHE A 166 18.92 -19.51 -0.09
N LEU A 167 20.08 -18.88 0.12
CA LEU A 167 21.28 -19.61 0.55
C LEU A 167 21.26 -20.00 2.03
N THR A 168 21.80 -21.20 2.29
CA THR A 168 21.83 -21.84 3.60
C THR A 168 23.22 -21.65 4.21
N GLY A 169 23.33 -21.12 5.43
CA GLY A 169 24.63 -20.75 6.00
C GLY A 169 24.56 -19.67 7.07
N THR A 170 25.72 -19.11 7.42
CA THR A 170 25.81 -17.97 8.34
C THR A 170 25.53 -16.66 7.59
N TRP A 171 24.31 -16.16 7.73
CA TRP A 171 23.95 -14.80 7.33
C TRP A 171 24.42 -13.80 8.37
N THR A 172 24.74 -12.58 7.94
CA THR A 172 25.16 -11.49 8.84
C THR A 172 24.39 -10.20 8.53
N VAL A 173 23.91 -9.51 9.55
CA VAL A 173 23.15 -8.26 9.47
C VAL A 173 23.83 -7.20 10.33
N THR A 174 24.06 -6.01 9.79
CA THR A 174 24.70 -4.90 10.51
C THR A 174 23.69 -3.77 10.78
N PRO A 175 23.36 -3.46 12.05
CA PRO A 175 22.56 -2.31 12.42
C PRO A 175 23.33 -0.99 12.23
N GLY A 176 22.96 -0.15 11.27
CA GLY A 176 23.58 1.16 11.04
C GLY A 176 25.10 1.15 10.82
N GLY A 177 25.67 2.35 10.66
CA GLY A 177 27.10 2.55 10.42
C GLY A 177 27.40 3.74 9.51
N GLY A 178 26.52 3.98 8.53
CA GLY A 178 26.55 5.15 7.66
C GLY A 178 26.55 6.51 8.39
N PRO A 179 27.09 7.57 7.76
CA PRO A 179 27.14 8.91 8.33
C PRO A 179 25.77 9.63 8.27
N PRO A 180 25.40 10.46 9.27
CA PRO A 180 26.14 10.73 10.49
C PRO A 180 26.08 9.55 11.49
N PRO A 181 27.15 9.29 12.26
CA PRO A 181 27.18 8.17 13.19
C PRO A 181 26.10 8.31 14.27
N MET A 182 25.15 7.39 14.27
CA MET A 182 24.02 7.41 15.20
C MET A 182 24.46 7.00 16.61
N SER A 183 24.09 7.80 17.61
CA SER A 183 24.37 7.54 19.01
C SER A 183 23.17 6.87 19.68
N GLY A 184 23.26 5.55 19.91
CA GLY A 184 22.21 4.80 20.58
C GLY A 184 22.52 3.30 20.58
N SER A 185 21.50 2.51 20.90
CA SER A 185 21.44 1.07 20.67
C SER A 185 20.09 0.72 20.07
N TYR A 186 19.96 -0.51 19.59
CA TYR A 186 18.72 -1.07 19.09
C TYR A 186 18.39 -2.35 19.85
N GLU A 187 17.13 -2.72 19.97
CA GLU A 187 16.76 -4.14 20.10
C GLU A 187 16.70 -4.74 18.70
N ALA A 188 17.25 -5.95 18.52
CA ALA A 188 17.31 -6.60 17.22
C ALA A 188 16.80 -8.04 17.26
N GLU A 189 16.01 -8.39 16.24
CA GLU A 189 15.45 -9.73 16.09
C GLU A 189 15.72 -10.25 14.68
N LEU A 190 16.29 -11.44 14.58
CA LEU A 190 16.51 -12.15 13.32
C LEU A 190 15.53 -13.31 13.22
N TRP A 191 14.74 -13.32 12.15
CA TRP A 191 13.70 -14.31 11.90
C TRP A 191 13.96 -15.07 10.61
N TYR A 192 13.65 -16.36 10.56
CA TYR A 192 13.69 -17.11 9.31
C TYR A 192 12.47 -18.02 9.16
N ARG A 193 11.98 -18.13 7.92
CA ARG A 193 10.88 -19.03 7.56
C ARG A 193 11.44 -20.36 7.08
N GLN A 194 10.84 -21.48 7.47
CA GLN A 194 11.29 -22.83 7.11
C GLN A 194 10.13 -23.83 6.94
N THR A 195 10.40 -24.91 6.21
CA THR A 195 9.51 -26.09 6.04
C THR A 195 10.33 -27.38 6.23
N LEU A 196 9.74 -28.57 6.14
CA LEU A 196 10.48 -29.83 6.32
C LEU A 196 11.46 -30.16 5.18
N ASP A 197 11.22 -29.60 3.99
CA ASP A 197 11.91 -29.94 2.73
C ASP A 197 12.49 -28.71 1.98
N GLY A 198 12.26 -27.50 2.48
CA GLY A 198 12.66 -26.25 1.80
C GLY A 198 11.73 -25.82 0.66
N ALA A 199 10.57 -26.46 0.49
CA ALA A 199 9.52 -26.02 -0.43
C ALA A 199 8.39 -25.27 0.31
N PHE A 200 7.64 -24.42 -0.40
CA PHE A 200 6.47 -23.73 0.14
C PHE A 200 5.20 -24.59 0.03
N HIS A 201 4.50 -24.80 1.15
CA HIS A 201 3.31 -25.67 1.23
C HIS A 201 1.98 -24.93 1.44
N GLY A 202 1.98 -23.60 1.30
CA GLY A 202 0.81 -22.76 1.56
C GLY A 202 0.93 -21.95 2.85
N GLY A 203 -0.03 -21.03 3.03
CA GLY A 203 -0.13 -20.21 4.23
C GLY A 203 -1.48 -19.51 4.38
N ALA A 204 -1.79 -19.08 5.60
CA ALA A 204 -2.92 -18.20 5.91
C ALA A 204 -2.43 -16.81 6.31
N VAL A 205 -3.00 -15.78 5.70
CA VAL A 205 -2.87 -14.38 6.14
C VAL A 205 -4.08 -14.06 7.00
N ASP A 206 -3.89 -13.91 8.31
CA ASP A 206 -4.91 -13.29 9.16
C ASP A 206 -4.92 -11.78 8.92
N VAL A 207 -6.09 -11.14 9.02
CA VAL A 207 -6.29 -9.74 8.63
C VAL A 207 -7.07 -8.98 9.70
N ASN A 208 -6.50 -7.87 10.16
CA ASN A 208 -7.13 -6.94 11.10
C ASN A 208 -7.58 -5.69 10.35
N VAL A 209 -8.87 -5.60 10.04
CA VAL A 209 -9.48 -4.50 9.26
C VAL A 209 -9.86 -3.36 10.20
N PHE A 210 -8.99 -2.36 10.27
CA PHE A 210 -9.18 -1.12 11.01
C PHE A 210 -9.90 -0.10 10.13
N ARG A 211 -11.23 0.01 10.24
CA ARG A 211 -12.00 0.95 9.43
C ARG A 211 -12.40 2.20 10.20
N VAL A 212 -11.92 3.36 9.74
CA VAL A 212 -12.59 4.62 10.03
C VAL A 212 -13.93 4.57 9.33
N GLY A 213 -14.95 5.11 9.96
CA GLY A 213 -16.25 5.27 9.35
C GLY A 213 -17.01 4.03 8.88
N ASN A 214 -18.21 4.31 8.41
CA ASN A 214 -18.96 3.41 7.54
C ASN A 214 -18.47 3.64 6.10
N VAL A 215 -17.16 3.89 5.90
CA VAL A 215 -16.54 4.08 4.57
C VAL A 215 -16.71 2.81 3.73
N ALA A 216 -16.60 1.68 4.42
CA ALA A 216 -17.08 0.37 4.03
C ALA A 216 -17.85 -0.26 5.20
N SER A 217 -18.70 -1.23 4.88
CA SER A 217 -19.23 -2.22 5.84
C SER A 217 -18.25 -3.38 5.98
N ASP A 218 -18.36 -4.15 7.07
CA ASP A 218 -17.48 -5.31 7.32
C ASP A 218 -17.55 -6.30 6.15
N GLY A 219 -18.77 -6.69 5.74
CA GLY A 219 -19.00 -7.57 4.58
C GLY A 219 -18.60 -7.02 3.21
N TYR A 220 -18.30 -5.72 3.08
CA TYR A 220 -17.64 -5.18 1.88
C TYR A 220 -16.12 -5.41 1.97
N MET A 221 -15.53 -5.14 3.13
CA MET A 221 -14.12 -5.40 3.37
C MET A 221 -13.78 -6.90 3.35
N ASP A 222 -14.67 -7.77 3.84
CA ASP A 222 -14.53 -9.23 3.71
C ASP A 222 -14.42 -9.64 2.23
N GLN A 223 -15.21 -9.02 1.34
CA GLN A 223 -15.15 -9.27 -0.11
C GLN A 223 -13.84 -8.74 -0.72
N VAL A 224 -13.40 -7.53 -0.33
CA VAL A 224 -12.14 -6.92 -0.79
C VAL A 224 -10.93 -7.73 -0.35
N VAL A 225 -10.85 -8.10 0.93
CA VAL A 225 -9.76 -8.90 1.52
C VAL A 225 -9.73 -10.31 0.92
N SER A 226 -10.89 -10.97 0.80
CA SER A 226 -10.99 -12.28 0.14
C SER A 226 -10.61 -12.23 -1.33
N GLY A 227 -10.93 -11.14 -2.05
CA GLY A 227 -10.53 -10.96 -3.45
C GLY A 227 -9.04 -10.72 -3.60
N ALA A 228 -8.46 -9.87 -2.76
CA ALA A 228 -7.04 -9.52 -2.80
C ALA A 228 -6.15 -10.76 -2.61
N LEU A 229 -6.45 -11.56 -1.59
CA LEU A 229 -5.67 -12.74 -1.23
C LEU A 229 -5.99 -13.98 -2.09
N GLN A 230 -7.05 -13.97 -2.92
CA GLN A 230 -7.42 -15.13 -3.74
C GLN A 230 -6.29 -15.52 -4.71
N GLY A 231 -5.66 -16.66 -4.44
CA GLY A 231 -4.54 -17.16 -5.25
C GLY A 231 -3.30 -16.26 -5.23
N PHE A 232 -3.17 -15.34 -4.26
CA PHE A 232 -2.00 -14.49 -4.13
C PHE A 232 -0.81 -15.33 -3.63
N ALA A 233 0.18 -15.57 -4.48
CA ALA A 233 1.37 -16.39 -4.20
C ALA A 233 1.15 -17.83 -3.69
N GLY A 234 -0.09 -18.34 -3.66
CA GLY A 234 -0.45 -19.60 -2.99
C GLY A 234 -0.78 -19.47 -1.50
N LEU A 235 -0.96 -18.23 -1.03
CA LEU A 235 -1.56 -17.91 0.26
C LEU A 235 -3.10 -18.04 0.20
N SER A 236 -3.69 -18.07 1.39
CA SER A 236 -5.12 -18.14 1.64
C SER A 236 -5.52 -17.11 2.71
N LEU A 237 -6.81 -16.78 2.77
CA LEU A 237 -7.36 -15.94 3.83
C LEU A 237 -7.50 -16.75 5.13
N GLY A 238 -6.93 -16.22 6.21
CA GLY A 238 -7.10 -16.73 7.57
C GLY A 238 -8.28 -16.07 8.29
N THR A 239 -8.08 -15.73 9.56
CA THR A 239 -9.07 -15.03 10.39
C THR A 239 -9.18 -13.56 9.97
N VAL A 240 -10.40 -13.03 9.87
CA VAL A 240 -10.65 -11.59 9.68
C VAL A 240 -11.27 -11.00 10.95
N ASN A 241 -10.60 -9.99 11.51
CA ASN A 241 -11.09 -9.20 12.64
C ASN A 241 -11.43 -7.79 12.14
N HIS A 242 -12.51 -7.18 12.66
CA HIS A 242 -12.91 -5.82 12.29
C HIS A 242 -12.86 -4.87 13.49
N PHE A 243 -12.21 -3.73 13.30
CA PHE A 243 -11.99 -2.70 14.30
C PHE A 243 -12.53 -1.34 13.81
N ILE A 244 -13.00 -0.55 14.78
CA ILE A 244 -13.55 0.79 14.55
C ILE A 244 -12.45 1.78 14.94
N LEU A 245 -11.73 2.30 13.93
CA LEU A 245 -10.78 3.39 14.17
C LEU A 245 -11.50 4.65 14.66
N ASP A 246 -10.74 5.47 15.39
CA ASP A 246 -11.15 6.83 15.62
C ASP A 246 -11.28 7.58 14.28
N SER A 247 -12.33 8.37 14.26
CA SER A 247 -12.70 9.32 13.24
C SER A 247 -11.64 10.34 12.83
N ASP A 248 -10.75 10.70 13.75
CA ASP A 248 -9.64 11.64 13.54
C ASP A 248 -8.71 11.17 12.41
N PHE A 249 -8.67 9.86 12.17
CA PHE A 249 -7.94 9.21 11.09
C PHE A 249 -8.70 9.15 9.75
N ALA A 250 -9.87 9.79 9.63
CA ALA A 250 -10.62 9.79 8.38
C ALA A 250 -9.80 10.35 7.22
N PHE A 251 -9.05 11.43 7.46
CA PHE A 251 -8.17 12.02 6.46
C PHE A 251 -6.72 11.93 6.90
N ILE A 252 -5.96 11.08 6.22
CA ILE A 252 -4.57 10.81 6.51
C ILE A 252 -3.68 11.77 5.72
N ASN A 253 -2.74 12.39 6.43
CA ASN A 253 -1.83 13.42 5.93
C ASN A 253 -0.54 13.44 6.78
N ASP A 254 0.43 14.25 6.37
CA ASP A 254 1.75 14.42 6.98
C ASP A 254 1.74 14.56 8.51
N ALA A 255 0.67 15.09 9.11
CA ALA A 255 0.56 15.34 10.55
C ALA A 255 -0.06 14.21 11.39
N ASN A 256 -0.72 13.20 10.80
CA ASN A 256 -1.41 12.13 11.55
C ASN A 256 -1.18 10.70 11.02
N TRP A 257 -0.49 10.52 9.89
CA TRP A 257 -0.27 9.21 9.28
C TRP A 257 0.54 8.23 10.17
N LEU A 258 1.50 8.72 10.95
CA LEU A 258 2.26 7.90 11.90
C LEU A 258 1.37 7.40 13.07
N ASP A 259 0.54 8.28 13.63
CA ASP A 259 -0.33 7.92 14.77
C ASP A 259 -1.39 6.88 14.39
N LEU A 260 -1.83 6.84 13.13
CA LEU A 260 -2.74 5.81 12.62
C LEU A 260 -2.20 4.40 12.86
N TYR A 261 -0.94 4.14 12.55
CA TYR A 261 -0.35 2.80 12.70
C TYR A 261 -0.24 2.35 14.15
N LEU A 262 -0.20 3.29 15.10
CA LEU A 262 -0.22 2.98 16.53
C LEU A 262 -1.57 2.42 16.99
N GLU A 263 -2.68 2.67 16.29
CA GLU A 263 -3.99 2.08 16.62
C GLU A 263 -4.04 0.55 16.37
N THR A 264 -2.99 -0.05 15.78
CA THR A 264 -2.83 -1.52 15.77
C THR A 264 -2.37 -2.09 17.12
N GLU A 265 -1.95 -1.25 18.08
CA GLU A 265 -1.44 -1.68 19.39
C GLU A 265 -2.47 -2.56 20.13
N GLY A 266 -2.12 -3.83 20.35
CA GLY A 266 -3.00 -4.83 20.98
C GLY A 266 -3.92 -5.62 20.04
N ALA A 267 -3.78 -5.47 18.71
CA ALA A 267 -4.46 -6.34 17.75
C ALA A 267 -4.08 -7.83 17.96
N PRO A 268 -5.01 -8.78 17.74
CA PRO A 268 -4.73 -10.21 17.80
C PRO A 268 -4.12 -10.71 16.49
N GLY A 269 -3.50 -11.89 16.55
CA GLY A 269 -2.99 -12.62 15.40
C GLY A 269 -1.60 -12.12 14.98
N LYS A 270 -0.59 -12.95 15.18
CA LYS A 270 0.78 -12.72 14.70
C LYS A 270 1.32 -13.95 13.95
N PRO A 271 1.84 -13.81 12.72
CA PRO A 271 1.75 -12.62 11.86
C PRO A 271 0.31 -12.33 11.39
N ALA A 272 0.01 -11.05 11.17
CA ALA A 272 -1.21 -10.61 10.51
C ALA A 272 -0.97 -9.37 9.64
N LEU A 273 -1.82 -9.18 8.63
CA LEU A 273 -1.97 -7.94 7.89
C LEU A 273 -2.91 -7.01 8.67
N ASN A 274 -2.40 -5.89 9.19
CA ASN A 274 -3.28 -4.81 9.63
C ASN A 274 -3.64 -3.94 8.41
N LEU A 275 -4.91 -3.58 8.27
CA LEU A 275 -5.44 -2.83 7.12
C LEU A 275 -6.29 -1.64 7.58
N MET A 276 -5.77 -0.44 7.34
CA MET A 276 -6.40 0.84 7.69
C MET A 276 -7.28 1.33 6.54
N VAL A 277 -8.60 1.38 6.73
CA VAL A 277 -9.56 1.84 5.72
C VAL A 277 -10.06 3.24 6.08
N VAL A 278 -9.73 4.23 5.25
CA VAL A 278 -9.90 5.67 5.58
C VAL A 278 -10.82 6.41 4.59
N ALA A 279 -11.06 7.71 4.80
CA ALA A 279 -11.93 8.55 3.96
C ALA A 279 -11.19 9.24 2.81
N GLY A 280 -9.92 9.56 3.00
CA GLY A 280 -9.03 10.17 2.02
C GLY A 280 -7.58 10.13 2.51
N ILE A 281 -6.63 10.12 1.57
CA ILE A 281 -5.20 10.31 1.83
C ILE A 281 -4.80 11.59 1.08
N ASP A 282 -4.18 12.53 1.80
CA ASP A 282 -3.83 13.89 1.38
C ASP A 282 -2.36 14.14 1.75
N PHE A 283 -1.45 13.65 0.92
CA PHE A 283 -0.01 13.96 0.98
C PHE A 283 0.29 15.10 -0.02
N GLY A 284 -0.55 16.13 -0.02
CA GLY A 284 -0.41 17.34 -0.83
C GLY A 284 -0.86 17.16 -2.29
N ASP A 285 0.08 17.19 -3.23
CA ASP A 285 -0.19 16.98 -4.65
C ASP A 285 -0.32 15.48 -5.03
N LEU A 286 -0.17 14.59 -4.04
CA LEU A 286 -0.30 13.14 -4.11
C LEU A 286 -1.60 12.69 -3.44
N GLN A 287 -2.37 11.80 -4.07
CA GLN A 287 -3.61 11.23 -3.51
C GLN A 287 -3.63 9.70 -3.67
N PRO A 288 -2.92 8.98 -2.76
CA PRO A 288 -2.86 7.52 -2.72
C PRO A 288 -4.24 6.84 -2.64
N LEU A 289 -4.39 5.68 -3.27
CA LEU A 289 -5.53 4.75 -3.11
C LEU A 289 -5.16 3.61 -2.16
N GLY A 290 -3.89 3.24 -2.13
CA GLY A 290 -3.27 2.40 -1.12
C GLY A 290 -1.94 3.04 -0.69
N TYR A 291 -1.41 2.65 0.47
CA TYR A 291 -0.07 3.01 0.90
C TYR A 291 0.49 2.00 1.92
N ALA A 292 1.62 1.37 1.61
CA ALA A 292 2.46 0.65 2.55
C ALA A 292 3.62 1.54 3.03
N PRO A 293 3.77 1.79 4.34
CA PRO A 293 4.77 2.71 4.89
C PRO A 293 6.22 2.19 4.83
N SER A 294 6.43 0.90 4.57
CA SER A 294 7.74 0.31 4.35
C SER A 294 7.66 -0.94 3.47
N ILE A 295 8.77 -1.27 2.80
CA ILE A 295 8.91 -2.44 1.94
C ILE A 295 10.10 -3.27 2.48
N PRO A 296 9.88 -4.43 3.13
CA PRO A 296 8.59 -5.00 3.54
C PRO A 296 7.96 -4.22 4.72
N GLY A 297 6.69 -4.51 5.01
CA GLY A 297 5.99 -4.05 6.21
C GLY A 297 6.37 -4.86 7.46
N ASN A 298 5.66 -4.62 8.56
CA ASN A 298 5.86 -5.34 9.82
C ASN A 298 4.61 -6.08 10.31
N PRO A 299 4.40 -7.34 9.90
CA PRO A 299 3.26 -8.17 10.33
C PRO A 299 3.38 -8.74 11.76
N LEU A 300 4.53 -8.56 12.43
CA LEU A 300 4.82 -9.14 13.75
C LEU A 300 4.76 -8.10 14.88
N VAL A 301 4.95 -6.82 14.56
CA VAL A 301 5.04 -5.73 15.54
C VAL A 301 3.90 -4.73 15.33
N HIS A 302 2.70 -5.16 15.68
CA HIS A 302 1.56 -4.30 15.95
C HIS A 302 1.92 -3.22 16.99
N GLY A 303 1.42 -2.00 16.82
CA GLY A 303 1.76 -0.80 17.59
C GLY A 303 3.02 -0.07 17.13
N SER A 304 3.46 -0.28 15.88
CA SER A 304 4.63 0.39 15.27
C SER A 304 4.28 1.10 13.96
N TYR A 305 5.09 2.07 13.53
CA TYR A 305 4.84 2.89 12.33
C TYR A 305 4.82 2.11 11.00
N HIS A 306 5.32 0.88 10.98
CA HIS A 306 5.35 0.02 9.78
C HIS A 306 4.35 -1.15 9.83
N SER A 307 3.39 -1.11 10.76
CA SER A 307 2.55 -2.26 11.11
C SER A 307 1.33 -2.52 10.23
N ALA A 308 0.94 -1.60 9.34
CA ALA A 308 -0.28 -1.74 8.53
C ALA A 308 -0.11 -1.22 7.09
N VAL A 309 -1.03 -1.65 6.22
CA VAL A 309 -1.36 -0.98 4.95
C VAL A 309 -2.47 0.04 5.19
N VAL A 310 -2.46 1.18 4.48
CA VAL A 310 -3.60 2.11 4.39
C VAL A 310 -4.27 1.96 3.02
N MET A 311 -5.60 2.08 2.96
CA MET A 311 -6.34 2.13 1.69
C MET A 311 -7.58 3.02 1.70
N LEU A 312 -7.97 3.44 0.50
CA LEU A 312 -9.25 4.04 0.14
C LEU A 312 -10.11 3.03 -0.61
N THR A 313 -11.39 2.95 -0.25
CA THR A 313 -12.37 2.16 -0.99
C THR A 313 -13.07 3.00 -2.05
N THR A 314 -12.98 2.59 -3.31
CA THR A 314 -13.68 3.24 -4.44
C THR A 314 -15.17 2.89 -4.50
N GLY A 315 -15.56 1.74 -3.95
CA GLY A 315 -16.92 1.19 -4.06
C GLY A 315 -17.08 0.08 -5.11
N ASP A 316 -16.04 -0.23 -5.89
CA ASP A 316 -15.93 -1.48 -6.65
C ASP A 316 -15.00 -2.46 -5.90
N PRO A 317 -15.53 -3.55 -5.31
CA PRO A 317 -14.73 -4.47 -4.51
C PRO A 317 -13.74 -5.29 -5.35
N THR A 318 -13.88 -5.31 -6.68
CA THR A 318 -12.92 -5.95 -7.58
C THR A 318 -11.67 -5.09 -7.74
N PHE A 319 -11.85 -3.78 -7.89
CA PHE A 319 -10.76 -2.82 -8.04
C PHE A 319 -10.07 -2.56 -6.70
N ASP A 320 -10.85 -2.38 -5.63
CA ASP A 320 -10.33 -2.23 -4.27
C ASP A 320 -9.53 -3.47 -3.83
N ALA A 321 -9.94 -4.69 -4.24
CA ALA A 321 -9.16 -5.91 -4.04
C ALA A 321 -7.83 -5.90 -4.81
N GLY A 322 -7.79 -5.31 -6.01
CA GLY A 322 -6.56 -5.13 -6.79
C GLY A 322 -5.59 -4.17 -6.11
N VAL A 323 -6.08 -3.01 -5.65
CA VAL A 323 -5.31 -2.03 -4.87
C VAL A 323 -4.78 -2.67 -3.59
N LEU A 324 -5.63 -3.34 -2.80
CA LEU A 324 -5.18 -4.01 -1.58
C LEU A 324 -4.12 -5.09 -1.86
N ARG A 325 -4.25 -5.86 -2.95
CA ARG A 325 -3.28 -6.88 -3.34
C ARG A 325 -1.92 -6.29 -3.73
N HIS A 326 -1.90 -5.10 -4.34
CA HIS A 326 -0.69 -4.35 -4.66
C HIS A 326 0.03 -3.90 -3.38
N GLU A 327 -0.69 -3.24 -2.45
CA GLU A 327 -0.12 -2.83 -1.15
C GLU A 327 0.34 -4.02 -0.31
N VAL A 328 -0.36 -5.14 -0.36
CA VAL A 328 0.04 -6.40 0.31
C VAL A 328 1.27 -7.01 -0.35
N GLY A 329 1.51 -6.73 -1.64
CA GLY A 329 2.79 -6.99 -2.32
C GLY A 329 3.93 -6.19 -1.71
N HIS A 330 3.77 -4.86 -1.58
CA HIS A 330 4.74 -3.99 -0.90
C HIS A 330 4.98 -4.42 0.55
N PHE A 331 3.92 -4.67 1.31
CA PHE A 331 3.98 -5.11 2.70
C PHE A 331 4.65 -6.49 2.85
N ALA A 332 4.65 -7.33 1.82
CA ALA A 332 5.38 -8.59 1.75
C ALA A 332 6.84 -8.46 1.23
N GLY A 333 7.25 -7.30 0.72
CA GLY A 333 8.62 -7.02 0.23
C GLY A 333 8.79 -6.85 -1.28
N LEU A 334 7.70 -6.72 -2.06
CA LEU A 334 7.79 -6.40 -3.49
C LEU A 334 8.02 -4.91 -3.72
N LEU A 335 8.84 -4.56 -4.71
CA LEU A 335 8.96 -3.20 -5.25
C LEU A 335 8.08 -3.08 -6.52
N HIS A 336 7.99 -1.88 -7.12
CA HIS A 336 7.31 -1.69 -8.40
C HIS A 336 8.10 -2.29 -9.57
N THR A 337 7.46 -2.87 -10.59
CA THR A 337 8.19 -3.44 -11.75
C THR A 337 8.76 -2.42 -12.73
N SER A 338 8.13 -1.24 -12.80
CA SER A 338 8.61 -0.04 -13.48
C SER A 338 8.24 1.17 -12.65
N GLU A 339 8.93 2.30 -12.81
CA GLU A 339 8.69 3.51 -12.02
C GLU A 339 8.72 4.78 -12.87
N THR A 340 8.34 5.93 -12.30
CA THR A 340 8.45 7.24 -12.97
C THR A 340 9.90 7.74 -13.10
N VAL A 341 10.86 6.86 -12.82
CA VAL A 341 12.27 7.16 -12.55
C VAL A 341 13.13 5.95 -12.87
N THR A 342 14.07 6.14 -13.78
CA THR A 342 15.06 5.15 -14.17
C THR A 342 15.85 4.64 -12.94
N GLY A 343 15.85 3.33 -12.69
CA GLY A 343 16.54 2.71 -11.56
C GLY A 343 15.77 2.59 -10.23
N PHE A 344 14.47 2.92 -10.18
CA PHE A 344 13.63 2.69 -8.98
C PHE A 344 12.75 1.42 -9.04
N HIS A 345 12.84 0.66 -10.13
CA HIS A 345 12.16 -0.61 -10.37
C HIS A 345 12.66 -1.77 -9.49
N ASP A 346 11.93 -2.88 -9.51
CA ASP A 346 12.27 -4.11 -8.80
C ASP A 346 13.48 -4.82 -9.41
N ARG A 347 13.95 -5.85 -8.71
CA ARG A 347 15.29 -6.40 -8.89
C ARG A 347 15.23 -7.89 -9.15
N LEU A 348 14.32 -8.27 -10.06
CA LEU A 348 13.94 -9.65 -10.36
C LEU A 348 13.97 -9.85 -11.89
N ALA A 349 14.93 -10.57 -12.46
CA ALA A 349 15.03 -10.73 -13.93
C ALA A 349 13.95 -11.66 -14.56
N ASP A 350 12.71 -11.67 -14.06
CA ASP A 350 11.50 -12.18 -14.74
C ASP A 350 10.34 -11.18 -14.79
N THR A 351 10.49 -10.00 -14.16
CA THR A 351 9.69 -8.80 -14.40
C THR A 351 10.37 -8.00 -15.52
N PRO A 352 9.68 -7.66 -16.62
CA PRO A 352 10.20 -6.70 -17.60
C PRO A 352 9.90 -5.27 -17.13
N GLU A 353 10.67 -4.30 -17.60
CA GLU A 353 10.66 -2.91 -17.10
C GLU A 353 10.60 -1.88 -18.25
N CYS A 354 10.30 -0.62 -17.92
CA CYS A 354 10.48 0.57 -18.76
C CYS A 354 11.18 1.70 -17.98
N ASP A 355 11.79 2.65 -18.68
CA ASP A 355 12.59 3.72 -18.05
C ASP A 355 11.71 4.83 -17.44
N ASP A 356 10.52 5.09 -18.01
CA ASP A 356 9.51 6.02 -17.47
C ASP A 356 8.06 5.57 -17.78
N VAL A 357 7.32 5.16 -16.75
CA VAL A 357 5.91 4.71 -16.83
C VAL A 357 4.90 5.75 -17.34
N LEU A 358 5.25 7.03 -17.40
CA LEU A 358 4.39 8.09 -17.97
C LEU A 358 4.56 8.23 -19.49
N ASN A 359 5.77 7.99 -20.00
CA ASN A 359 6.14 8.28 -21.38
C ASN A 359 6.33 7.01 -22.24
N ASP A 360 6.69 5.87 -21.65
CA ASP A 360 6.97 4.62 -22.37
C ASP A 360 5.75 3.69 -22.54
N PRO A 361 5.76 2.84 -23.59
CA PRO A 361 4.82 1.74 -23.75
C PRO A 361 5.26 0.51 -22.93
N CYS A 362 5.12 0.60 -21.61
CA CYS A 362 5.69 -0.36 -20.66
C CYS A 362 5.16 -1.82 -20.82
N PRO A 363 6.04 -2.83 -20.83
CA PRO A 363 5.70 -4.24 -21.11
C PRO A 363 4.99 -4.96 -19.96
N ASP A 364 5.01 -4.36 -18.77
CA ASP A 364 4.59 -4.86 -17.46
C ASP A 364 3.33 -4.17 -16.91
N LEU A 365 2.63 -3.39 -17.73
CA LEU A 365 1.36 -2.71 -17.43
C LEU A 365 0.26 -3.62 -16.82
N GLU A 366 0.41 -4.94 -16.99
CA GLU A 366 -0.50 -5.99 -16.49
C GLU A 366 0.06 -6.75 -15.25
N ASN A 367 1.23 -6.35 -14.73
CA ASN A 367 1.78 -6.84 -13.47
C ASN A 367 1.03 -6.22 -12.28
N LEU A 368 0.90 -6.99 -11.20
CA LEU A 368 0.33 -6.52 -9.94
C LEU A 368 1.06 -5.29 -9.40
N MET A 369 2.39 -5.28 -9.50
CA MET A 369 3.27 -4.25 -8.94
C MET A 369 3.61 -3.15 -9.97
N PHE A 370 2.86 -3.03 -11.06
CA PHE A 370 2.92 -1.80 -11.86
C PHE A 370 2.34 -0.65 -11.02
N PRO A 371 3.01 0.52 -10.91
CA PRO A 371 2.64 1.57 -9.95
C PRO A 371 1.23 2.13 -10.19
N PHE A 372 0.77 2.11 -11.44
CA PHE A 372 -0.55 2.60 -11.81
C PHE A 372 -1.60 1.47 -11.81
N ALA A 373 -2.44 1.40 -10.78
CA ALA A 373 -3.61 0.51 -10.77
C ALA A 373 -4.68 0.95 -11.79
N PHE A 374 -5.07 0.04 -12.70
CA PHE A 374 -6.14 0.27 -13.70
C PHE A 374 -7.31 -0.72 -13.54
N PRO A 375 -8.59 -0.28 -13.66
CA PRO A 375 -9.74 -1.17 -13.60
C PRO A 375 -9.74 -2.22 -14.72
N GLY A 376 -9.53 -3.49 -14.35
CA GLY A 376 -9.49 -4.62 -15.27
C GLY A 376 -8.10 -5.04 -15.74
N SER A 377 -7.02 -4.46 -15.17
CA SER A 377 -5.67 -5.02 -15.28
C SER A 377 -5.61 -6.46 -14.73
N ALA A 378 -4.70 -7.28 -15.26
CA ALA A 378 -4.65 -8.71 -15.02
C ALA A 378 -4.03 -9.11 -13.66
N LEU A 379 -3.50 -8.16 -12.89
CA LEU A 379 -2.94 -8.33 -11.54
C LEU A 379 -1.96 -9.51 -11.43
N THR A 380 -1.12 -9.67 -12.46
CA THR A 380 -0.25 -10.84 -12.60
C THR A 380 0.96 -10.79 -11.66
N VAL A 381 1.42 -11.94 -11.18
CA VAL A 381 2.56 -12.04 -10.26
C VAL A 381 3.53 -13.08 -10.80
N THR A 382 4.78 -12.69 -11.02
CA THR A 382 5.80 -13.55 -11.63
C THR A 382 6.23 -14.69 -10.69
N PRO A 383 6.90 -15.74 -11.21
CA PRO A 383 7.56 -16.74 -10.37
C PRO A 383 8.50 -16.16 -9.31
N LYS A 384 9.33 -15.15 -9.62
CA LYS A 384 10.25 -14.57 -8.63
C LYS A 384 9.54 -13.67 -7.61
N GLN A 385 8.58 -12.84 -8.04
CA GLN A 385 7.74 -12.06 -7.13
C GLN A 385 6.99 -12.98 -6.15
N ARG A 386 6.51 -14.14 -6.62
CA ARG A 386 5.90 -15.16 -5.77
C ARG A 386 6.87 -15.69 -4.71
N THR A 387 8.15 -15.92 -5.05
CA THR A 387 9.16 -16.38 -4.09
C THR A 387 9.39 -15.35 -2.98
N VAL A 388 9.44 -14.05 -3.29
CA VAL A 388 9.55 -12.98 -2.27
C VAL A 388 8.36 -13.03 -1.29
N VAL A 389 7.13 -13.11 -1.81
CA VAL A 389 5.92 -13.22 -0.96
C VAL A 389 5.94 -14.50 -0.11
N GLN A 390 6.41 -15.62 -0.66
CA GLN A 390 6.55 -16.90 0.06
C GLN A 390 7.70 -16.90 1.09
N ALA A 391 8.70 -16.03 0.94
CA ALA A 391 9.74 -15.83 1.95
C ALA A 391 9.28 -14.94 3.11
N SER A 392 8.38 -13.99 2.83
CA SER A 392 7.94 -12.92 3.75
C SER A 392 7.43 -13.39 5.11
N ALA A 393 7.47 -12.51 6.12
CA ALA A 393 6.90 -12.77 7.45
C ALA A 393 5.36 -12.73 7.51
N LEU A 394 4.65 -12.39 6.42
CA LEU A 394 3.23 -11.98 6.41
C LEU A 394 2.22 -13.00 6.96
N TYR A 395 2.55 -14.30 6.94
CA TYR A 395 1.54 -15.36 7.02
C TYR A 395 1.92 -16.53 7.94
N ARG A 396 0.92 -17.22 8.47
CA ARG A 396 1.07 -18.50 9.19
C ARG A 396 1.25 -19.62 8.18
N GLY A 397 2.42 -20.23 8.15
CA GLY A 397 2.80 -21.22 7.12
C GLY A 397 2.46 -22.66 7.50
N ALA A 398 2.28 -23.52 6.50
CA ALA A 398 2.34 -24.97 6.65
C ALA A 398 3.79 -25.44 6.48
N VAL A 399 4.26 -26.35 7.35
CA VAL A 399 5.65 -26.88 7.26
C VAL A 399 5.81 -28.05 6.29
N GLU A 400 4.72 -28.68 5.86
CA GLU A 400 4.75 -29.90 5.05
C GLU A 400 3.54 -30.00 4.10
N PRO A 401 3.61 -30.79 3.01
CA PRO A 401 2.54 -30.89 2.02
C PRO A 401 1.20 -31.33 2.62
N GLY A 402 0.21 -30.44 2.62
CA GLY A 402 -1.13 -30.71 3.17
C GLY A 402 -1.21 -30.68 4.70
N GLY A 403 -0.15 -30.25 5.39
CA GLY A 403 -0.20 -29.93 6.82
C GLY A 403 -1.08 -28.70 7.10
N GLY A 404 -1.51 -28.56 8.35
CA GLY A 404 -2.17 -27.34 8.81
C GLY A 404 -1.20 -26.15 8.88
N PHE A 405 -1.74 -24.94 8.84
CA PHE A 405 -0.99 -23.73 9.19
C PHE A 405 -0.75 -23.71 10.71
N ALA A 406 0.42 -23.24 11.15
CA ALA A 406 0.66 -23.04 12.58
C ALA A 406 -0.31 -22.02 13.20
N GLU A 407 -0.55 -22.10 14.50
CA GLU A 407 -1.36 -21.12 15.23
C GLU A 407 -0.65 -19.76 15.35
N PRO A 408 -1.38 -18.66 15.65
CA PRO A 408 -0.77 -17.36 15.85
C PRO A 408 0.22 -17.32 17.04
N LEU A 409 1.32 -16.59 16.87
CA LEU A 409 2.43 -16.51 17.83
C LEU A 409 2.04 -15.85 19.17
N ASP A 410 0.91 -15.16 19.22
CA ASP A 410 0.34 -14.50 20.40
C ASP A 410 -0.69 -15.36 21.18
N GLU A 411 -1.08 -16.52 20.66
CA GLU A 411 -1.95 -17.49 21.36
C GLU A 411 -1.23 -18.12 22.57
N GLY A 412 -1.37 -17.44 23.71
CA GLY A 412 -0.75 -17.81 24.98
C GLY A 412 -0.29 -16.61 25.82
N MET A 413 -0.09 -15.43 25.18
CA MET A 413 0.26 -14.18 25.88
C MET A 413 -0.92 -13.21 26.08
N MET A 414 -2.07 -13.50 25.48
CA MET A 414 -3.29 -12.67 25.52
C MET A 414 -3.90 -12.52 26.93
N ALA A 415 -3.45 -11.50 27.68
CA ALA A 415 -4.24 -10.73 28.67
C ALA A 415 -3.42 -9.65 29.40
N ALA A 416 -2.12 -9.87 29.64
CA ALA A 416 -1.41 -9.20 30.73
C ALA A 416 -0.99 -7.75 30.45
N PHE A 417 -0.79 -7.38 29.19
CA PHE A 417 -0.25 -6.07 28.78
C PHE A 417 -1.00 -5.48 27.59
N ALA A 418 -2.26 -5.08 27.81
CA ALA A 418 -2.75 -3.89 27.12
C ALA A 418 -2.07 -2.68 27.78
N PRO A 419 -1.19 -1.93 27.09
CA PRO A 419 -0.58 -0.74 27.68
C PRO A 419 -1.67 0.29 28.02
N PRO A 420 -1.46 1.14 29.05
CA PRO A 420 -2.41 2.19 29.36
C PRO A 420 -2.53 3.12 28.15
N ALA A 421 -3.76 3.27 27.63
CA ALA A 421 -4.03 4.02 26.41
C ALA A 421 -3.32 5.39 26.43
N ARG A 422 -2.45 5.62 25.44
CA ARG A 422 -1.68 6.87 25.32
C ARG A 422 -2.66 8.05 25.33
N PRO A 423 -2.36 9.16 26.04
CA PRO A 423 -3.31 10.26 26.19
C PRO A 423 -3.58 10.94 24.84
N ARG A 424 -4.68 10.53 24.18
CA ARG A 424 -5.07 10.99 22.85
C ARG A 424 -5.24 12.51 22.80
N VAL A 425 -4.61 13.14 21.82
CA VAL A 425 -4.90 14.52 21.41
C VAL A 425 -6.13 14.47 20.50
N ALA A 426 -7.30 14.84 21.02
CA ALA A 426 -8.57 14.65 20.32
C ALA A 426 -8.88 15.76 19.29
N THR A 427 -9.31 15.34 18.10
CA THR A 427 -9.55 16.12 16.87
C THR A 427 -10.77 15.55 16.10
N GLY A 428 -11.89 15.44 16.83
CA GLY A 428 -12.98 14.48 16.62
C GLY A 428 -13.81 14.46 15.32
N LEU A 429 -14.23 13.22 15.00
CA LEU A 429 -15.56 12.78 14.50
C LEU A 429 -15.86 12.73 12.98
N SER A 430 -16.15 11.50 12.50
CA SER A 430 -16.28 11.11 11.08
C SER A 430 -16.69 9.66 10.87
N ARG A 431 -17.86 9.38 10.25
CA ARG A 431 -18.16 8.08 9.61
C ARG A 431 -18.73 8.26 8.17
N GLY A 432 -19.32 7.25 7.51
CA GLY A 432 -19.24 7.11 6.02
C GLY A 432 -20.45 6.54 5.24
N LEU A 433 -20.30 6.42 3.91
CA LEU A 433 -21.34 6.03 2.95
C LEU A 433 -20.78 5.20 1.79
N ALA A 434 -21.63 4.43 1.10
CA ALA A 434 -21.23 3.36 0.18
C ALA A 434 -21.88 3.38 -1.23
N GLY A 435 -21.19 2.77 -2.21
CA GLY A 435 -21.82 2.06 -3.34
C GLY A 435 -21.56 2.56 -4.77
N ILE A 436 -21.66 1.59 -5.71
CA ILE A 436 -21.68 1.67 -7.20
C ILE A 436 -20.32 1.50 -7.91
N GLY A 437 -20.28 0.56 -8.87
CA GLY A 437 -19.24 0.45 -9.89
C GLY A 437 -19.75 -0.16 -11.20
N ARG A 438 -19.33 0.38 -12.36
CA ARG A 438 -19.21 -0.31 -13.67
C ARG A 438 -18.80 0.62 -14.82
N ARG A 439 -18.05 0.03 -15.78
CA ARG A 439 -17.78 0.48 -17.17
C ARG A 439 -17.01 1.81 -17.34
N LEU A 440 -16.01 1.77 -18.22
CA LEU A 440 -15.32 2.95 -18.75
C LEU A 440 -16.34 3.78 -19.56
N GLY A 441 -16.58 5.02 -19.13
CA GLY A 441 -17.66 5.87 -19.64
C GLY A 441 -17.27 6.74 -20.86
N PRO A 442 -18.26 7.43 -21.48
CA PRO A 442 -18.03 8.30 -22.64
C PRO A 442 -17.05 9.44 -22.38
N TRP A 443 -16.92 9.88 -21.13
CA TRP A 443 -16.04 10.95 -20.66
C TRP A 443 -14.60 10.84 -21.20
N ARG A 444 -14.10 9.61 -21.39
CA ARG A 444 -12.73 9.33 -21.86
C ARG A 444 -12.45 9.91 -23.26
N GLN A 445 -13.49 10.16 -24.06
CA GLN A 445 -13.39 10.70 -25.42
C GLN A 445 -13.17 12.23 -25.44
N ALA A 446 -13.28 12.92 -24.30
CA ALA A 446 -13.06 14.36 -24.19
C ALA A 446 -11.59 14.76 -23.95
N PHE A 447 -10.68 13.78 -23.86
CA PHE A 447 -9.27 13.95 -23.50
C PHE A 447 -8.35 13.14 -24.41
N THR A 448 -7.05 13.42 -24.39
CA THR A 448 -6.05 12.52 -25.00
C THR A 448 -6.01 11.19 -24.26
N SER A 449 -5.42 10.15 -24.88
CA SER A 449 -5.18 8.85 -24.25
C SER A 449 -4.49 8.99 -22.89
N ASP A 450 -3.63 9.98 -22.78
CA ASP A 450 -2.63 10.08 -21.73
C ASP A 450 -3.17 10.93 -20.58
N VAL A 451 -3.85 12.05 -20.85
CA VAL A 451 -4.66 12.77 -19.83
C VAL A 451 -5.76 11.85 -19.27
N ALA A 452 -6.42 11.05 -20.12
CA ALA A 452 -7.41 10.08 -19.68
C ALA A 452 -6.79 8.96 -18.82
N ARG A 453 -5.64 8.41 -19.23
CA ARG A 453 -4.87 7.44 -18.45
C ARG A 453 -4.50 8.04 -17.10
N LEU A 454 -3.98 9.26 -17.06
CA LEU A 454 -3.49 9.94 -15.86
C LEU A 454 -4.57 10.21 -14.81
N LEU A 455 -5.80 10.49 -15.26
CA LEU A 455 -6.95 10.69 -14.40
C LEU A 455 -7.55 9.37 -13.90
N GLU A 456 -7.38 8.27 -14.65
CA GLU A 456 -7.69 6.90 -14.18
C GLU A 456 -6.61 6.34 -13.23
N ALA A 457 -5.34 6.54 -13.56
CA ALA A 457 -4.16 5.90 -12.99
C ALA A 457 -3.91 6.21 -11.52
N HIS A 458 -3.15 5.34 -10.85
CA HIS A 458 -2.84 5.51 -9.43
C HIS A 458 -1.42 5.99 -9.11
N TRP A 459 -1.28 7.14 -8.44
CA TRP A 459 0.02 7.80 -8.24
C TRP A 459 0.66 7.47 -6.89
N CYS A 460 1.76 6.74 -6.94
CA CYS A 460 2.68 6.54 -5.82
C CYS A 460 3.60 7.76 -5.61
N GLN A 461 4.22 7.86 -4.43
CA GLN A 461 4.51 9.11 -3.73
C GLN A 461 5.61 10.06 -4.29
N GLN A 462 6.38 9.75 -5.34
CA GLN A 462 7.69 10.40 -5.50
C GLN A 462 8.04 10.94 -6.91
N GLY A 463 7.08 11.51 -7.66
CA GLY A 463 7.36 12.24 -8.92
C GLY A 463 7.79 13.72 -8.76
N HIS A 464 8.57 14.25 -9.70
CA HIS A 464 8.67 15.71 -9.97
C HIS A 464 8.02 16.13 -11.29
N GLY A 465 7.47 15.17 -12.03
CA GLY A 465 6.22 15.42 -12.74
C GLY A 465 5.14 15.78 -11.72
N ASP A 466 5.06 17.06 -11.33
CA ASP A 466 3.93 17.65 -10.63
C ASP A 466 2.66 17.30 -11.44
N PRO A 467 1.79 16.37 -10.95
CA PRO A 467 0.69 15.83 -11.74
C PRO A 467 -0.25 16.94 -12.21
N SER A 468 -0.41 17.94 -11.34
CA SER A 468 -1.26 19.10 -11.51
C SER A 468 -0.66 20.12 -12.49
N ALA A 469 0.67 20.17 -12.66
CA ALA A 469 1.34 20.97 -13.69
C ALA A 469 1.32 20.27 -15.05
N TRP A 470 1.59 18.96 -15.11
CA TRP A 470 1.48 18.19 -16.36
C TRP A 470 0.03 18.26 -16.90
N LEU A 471 -0.97 18.08 -16.04
CA LEU A 471 -2.38 18.24 -16.42
C LEU A 471 -2.70 19.67 -16.88
N ALA A 472 -2.14 20.70 -16.24
CA ALA A 472 -2.34 22.09 -16.65
C ALA A 472 -1.64 22.46 -17.99
N ALA A 473 -0.68 21.65 -18.45
CA ALA A 473 -0.06 21.79 -19.77
C ALA A 473 -0.85 21.04 -20.86
N HIS A 474 -1.42 19.87 -20.54
CA HIS A 474 -2.07 18.98 -21.52
C HIS A 474 -3.61 19.06 -21.54
N THR A 475 -4.24 19.77 -20.60
CA THR A 475 -5.68 20.05 -20.62
C THR A 475 -6.04 21.34 -19.88
N THR A 476 -7.28 21.80 -19.99
CA THR A 476 -7.72 23.08 -19.39
C THR A 476 -8.42 22.88 -18.03
N PRO A 477 -8.35 23.86 -17.13
CA PRO A 477 -9.13 23.87 -15.88
C PRO A 477 -10.65 23.72 -16.14
N GLU A 478 -11.15 24.28 -17.24
CA GLU A 478 -12.54 24.14 -17.69
C GLU A 478 -12.91 22.69 -18.04
N ALA A 479 -12.04 21.97 -18.75
CA ALA A 479 -12.28 20.58 -19.15
C ALA A 479 -12.26 19.65 -17.93
N LEU A 480 -11.28 19.84 -17.03
CA LEU A 480 -11.20 19.12 -15.76
C LEU A 480 -12.42 19.40 -14.86
N LEU A 481 -12.87 20.66 -14.79
CA LEU A 481 -14.07 21.05 -14.05
C LEU A 481 -15.36 20.48 -14.67
N ALA A 482 -15.42 20.35 -16.00
CA ALA A 482 -16.53 19.70 -16.69
C ALA A 482 -16.57 18.19 -16.39
N LEU A 483 -15.44 17.50 -16.51
CA LEU A 483 -15.28 16.07 -16.16
C LEU A 483 -15.65 15.81 -14.69
N GLY A 484 -15.20 16.66 -13.77
CA GLY A 484 -15.56 16.59 -12.35
C GLY A 484 -17.06 16.59 -12.08
N ARG A 485 -17.85 17.18 -12.98
CA ARG A 485 -19.31 17.30 -12.91
C ARG A 485 -20.05 16.25 -13.73
N ASP A 486 -19.36 15.48 -14.57
CA ASP A 486 -19.94 14.43 -15.40
C ASP A 486 -20.50 13.29 -14.51
N PRO A 487 -21.81 12.97 -14.57
CA PRO A 487 -22.39 11.88 -13.79
C PRO A 487 -21.88 10.50 -14.23
N ASP A 488 -21.43 10.33 -15.47
CA ASP A 488 -21.00 9.07 -16.07
C ASP A 488 -19.48 8.81 -15.89
N ALA A 489 -18.75 9.74 -15.26
CA ALA A 489 -17.34 9.58 -14.90
C ALA A 489 -17.17 8.91 -13.52
N PRO A 490 -16.20 7.99 -13.34
CA PRO A 490 -15.94 7.34 -12.04
C PRO A 490 -15.63 8.33 -10.92
N GLY A 491 -16.04 8.00 -9.68
CA GLY A 491 -15.89 8.91 -8.54
C GLY A 491 -14.45 9.40 -8.28
N TYR A 492 -13.46 8.53 -8.46
CA TYR A 492 -12.03 8.84 -8.29
C TYR A 492 -11.46 9.66 -9.47
N VAL A 493 -11.90 9.42 -10.70
CA VAL A 493 -11.59 10.28 -11.87
C VAL A 493 -12.10 11.69 -11.62
N ARG A 494 -13.34 11.81 -11.14
CA ARG A 494 -13.97 13.10 -10.81
C ARG A 494 -13.28 13.81 -9.64
N GLN A 495 -12.82 13.08 -8.62
CA GLN A 495 -12.03 13.63 -7.51
C GLN A 495 -10.80 14.37 -8.04
N ARG A 496 -9.94 13.66 -8.80
CA ARG A 496 -8.71 14.20 -9.37
C ARG A 496 -9.02 15.37 -10.30
N ALA A 497 -10.02 15.23 -11.18
CA ALA A 497 -10.42 16.29 -12.09
C ALA A 497 -10.83 17.58 -11.36
N LEU A 498 -11.60 17.50 -10.26
CA LEU A 498 -12.01 18.69 -9.48
C LEU A 498 -10.84 19.33 -8.72
N PHE A 499 -9.93 18.51 -8.18
CA PHE A 499 -8.73 18.96 -7.48
C PHE A 499 -7.74 19.66 -8.44
N HIS A 500 -7.39 19.00 -9.54
CA HIS A 500 -6.46 19.56 -10.54
C HIS A 500 -7.09 20.74 -11.32
N ALA A 501 -8.43 20.80 -11.49
CA ALA A 501 -9.08 22.00 -12.02
C ALA A 501 -8.84 23.23 -11.13
N ALA A 502 -9.01 23.08 -9.81
CA ALA A 502 -8.79 24.17 -8.86
C ALA A 502 -7.33 24.67 -8.90
N LEU A 503 -6.37 23.74 -8.89
CA LEU A 503 -4.94 24.03 -9.03
C LEU A 503 -4.59 24.63 -10.40
N GLY A 504 -5.23 24.19 -11.48
CA GLY A 504 -5.05 24.73 -12.83
C GLY A 504 -5.48 26.19 -12.92
N TYR A 505 -6.62 26.56 -12.33
CA TYR A 505 -7.02 27.97 -12.20
C TYR A 505 -5.97 28.79 -11.46
N GLN A 506 -5.45 28.28 -10.34
CA GLN A 506 -4.41 28.96 -9.55
C GLN A 506 -3.11 29.17 -10.38
N ARG A 507 -2.61 28.13 -11.06
CA ARG A 507 -1.39 28.21 -11.89
C ARG A 507 -1.55 29.16 -13.08
N ALA A 508 -2.73 29.23 -13.69
CA ALA A 508 -3.02 30.13 -14.80
C ALA A 508 -2.99 31.63 -14.42
N GLY A 509 -2.80 31.97 -13.14
CA GLY A 509 -2.93 33.35 -12.64
C GLY A 509 -4.37 33.87 -12.66
N ALA A 510 -5.32 33.04 -13.12
CA ALA A 510 -6.74 33.33 -13.05
C ALA A 510 -7.17 33.30 -11.60
N ARG A 511 -7.81 34.38 -11.13
CA ARG A 511 -8.65 34.26 -9.93
C ARG A 511 -9.72 33.23 -10.26
N LEU A 512 -9.73 32.12 -9.52
CA LEU A 512 -10.71 31.04 -9.69
C LEU A 512 -12.11 31.66 -9.68
N ASP A 513 -12.73 31.65 -10.84
CA ASP A 513 -13.65 32.72 -11.21
C ASP A 513 -15.04 32.54 -10.58
N GLY A 514 -15.94 33.50 -10.80
CA GLY A 514 -17.29 33.40 -10.27
C GLY A 514 -18.01 32.12 -10.70
N ALA A 515 -17.78 31.60 -11.90
CA ALA A 515 -18.40 30.37 -12.40
C ALA A 515 -17.71 29.11 -11.88
N ALA A 516 -16.38 29.03 -11.94
CA ALA A 516 -15.58 27.91 -11.44
C ALA A 516 -15.74 27.73 -9.92
N LEU A 517 -15.74 28.83 -9.16
CA LEU A 517 -15.93 28.81 -7.71
C LEU A 517 -17.34 28.32 -7.38
N ARG A 518 -18.38 28.79 -8.08
CA ARG A 518 -19.75 28.25 -7.93
C ARG A 518 -19.84 26.78 -8.31
N ALA A 519 -19.10 26.32 -9.31
CA ALA A 519 -19.14 24.94 -9.78
C ALA A 519 -18.48 23.97 -8.79
N LEU A 520 -17.28 24.26 -8.28
CA LEU A 520 -16.64 23.49 -7.22
C LEU A 520 -17.50 23.47 -5.95
N ARG A 521 -18.00 24.65 -5.53
CA ARG A 521 -18.91 24.79 -4.39
C ARG A 521 -20.18 23.93 -4.54
N ALA A 522 -20.77 23.90 -5.74
CA ALA A 522 -21.94 23.09 -6.03
C ALA A 522 -21.65 21.59 -5.89
N VAL A 523 -20.52 21.09 -6.42
CA VAL A 523 -20.16 19.66 -6.27
C VAL A 523 -19.85 19.30 -4.82
N ALA A 524 -19.12 20.14 -4.09
CA ALA A 524 -18.82 19.90 -2.68
C ALA A 524 -20.10 19.81 -1.81
N ALA A 525 -21.08 20.69 -2.06
CA ALA A 525 -22.35 20.73 -1.34
C ALA A 525 -23.39 19.70 -1.83
N ASP A 526 -23.28 19.19 -3.07
CA ASP A 526 -24.24 18.24 -3.63
C ASP A 526 -24.17 16.88 -2.91
N ARG A 527 -25.19 16.57 -2.10
CA ARG A 527 -25.31 15.30 -1.38
C ARG A 527 -25.68 14.11 -2.28
N GLN A 528 -25.92 14.31 -3.58
CA GLN A 528 -26.11 13.25 -4.57
C GLN A 528 -24.83 12.97 -5.39
N ALA A 529 -23.84 13.85 -5.36
CA ALA A 529 -22.57 13.62 -6.04
C ALA A 529 -21.75 12.51 -5.35
N PRO A 530 -20.99 11.68 -6.10
CA PRO A 530 -20.14 10.63 -5.53
C PRO A 530 -19.17 11.20 -4.50
N ARG A 531 -18.98 10.48 -3.37
CA ARG A 531 -18.17 10.91 -2.22
C ARG A 531 -16.79 11.45 -2.62
N LEU A 532 -16.10 10.73 -3.50
CA LEU A 532 -14.77 11.08 -4.00
C LEU A 532 -14.79 12.37 -4.85
N ALA A 533 -15.81 12.58 -5.69
CA ALA A 533 -16.00 13.84 -6.41
C ALA A 533 -16.20 15.01 -5.44
N ARG A 534 -17.04 14.84 -4.42
CA ARG A 534 -17.24 15.86 -3.37
C ARG A 534 -15.92 16.19 -2.65
N LEU A 535 -15.13 15.16 -2.31
CA LEU A 535 -13.81 15.30 -1.70
C LEU A 535 -12.85 16.11 -2.59
N GLY A 536 -12.74 15.77 -3.88
CA GLY A 536 -11.87 16.49 -4.81
C GLY A 536 -12.20 17.97 -4.94
N ALA A 537 -13.50 18.31 -4.93
CA ALA A 537 -13.94 19.70 -4.88
C ALA A 537 -13.58 20.40 -3.55
N VAL A 538 -13.71 19.71 -2.40
CA VAL A 538 -13.33 20.26 -1.09
C VAL A 538 -11.81 20.47 -0.98
N LEU A 539 -11.00 19.49 -1.38
CA LEU A 539 -9.53 19.60 -1.39
C LEU A 539 -9.07 20.73 -2.32
N GLY A 540 -9.64 20.81 -3.53
CA GLY A 540 -9.36 21.89 -4.48
C GLY A 540 -9.69 23.27 -3.91
N LEU A 541 -10.89 23.43 -3.30
CA LEU A 541 -11.28 24.67 -2.62
C LEU A 541 -10.32 25.00 -1.47
N ARG A 542 -10.03 24.05 -0.57
CA ARG A 542 -9.13 24.21 0.58
C ARG A 542 -7.73 24.67 0.15
N ARG A 543 -7.20 24.14 -0.96
CA ARG A 543 -5.85 24.42 -1.47
C ARG A 543 -5.72 25.81 -2.10
N VAL A 544 -6.73 26.28 -2.84
CA VAL A 544 -6.59 27.50 -3.68
C VAL A 544 -7.48 28.67 -3.28
N ALA A 545 -8.54 28.42 -2.50
CA ALA A 545 -9.46 29.43 -1.99
C ALA A 545 -10.03 29.01 -0.62
N PRO A 546 -9.25 29.12 0.49
CA PRO A 546 -9.72 28.74 1.84
C PRO A 546 -11.00 29.49 2.26
N ALA A 547 -11.04 30.81 2.08
CA ALA A 547 -12.26 31.64 2.26
C ALA A 547 -13.39 31.30 1.26
N GLY A 548 -13.10 30.45 0.27
CA GLY A 548 -14.08 29.81 -0.59
C GLY A 548 -14.87 28.70 0.11
N LEU A 549 -14.47 28.21 1.28
CA LEU A 549 -15.25 27.29 2.12
C LEU A 549 -16.26 28.04 3.02
N GLU A 550 -15.93 29.28 3.42
CA GLU A 550 -16.81 30.14 4.23
C GLU A 550 -18.22 30.29 3.62
N GLY A 551 -19.24 30.22 4.47
CA GLY A 551 -20.63 30.45 4.09
C GLY A 551 -21.32 29.32 3.31
N LEU A 552 -20.61 28.25 2.95
CA LEU A 552 -21.22 27.02 2.38
C LEU A 552 -21.89 26.13 3.44
N GLY A 553 -21.80 26.53 4.71
CA GLY A 553 -21.88 25.63 5.84
C GLY A 553 -20.63 24.75 5.99
N LEU A 554 -19.84 24.49 4.94
CA LEU A 554 -18.92 23.33 4.88
C LEU A 554 -17.81 23.22 5.95
N GLU A 555 -17.44 24.25 6.71
CA GLU A 555 -16.59 24.05 7.93
C GLU A 555 -17.37 23.48 9.13
N GLN A 556 -18.68 23.31 8.96
CA GLN A 556 -19.62 22.59 9.83
C GLN A 556 -20.50 21.58 9.04
N ASP A 557 -20.50 21.62 7.71
CA ASP A 557 -21.33 20.78 6.81
C ASP A 557 -20.50 19.85 5.91
N ALA A 558 -19.17 20.01 5.86
CA ALA A 558 -18.28 18.86 5.65
C ALA A 558 -18.46 17.98 6.89
N ASP A 559 -18.14 18.51 8.08
CA ASP A 559 -18.37 17.89 9.39
C ASP A 559 -19.78 17.33 9.55
N ALA A 560 -20.85 18.03 9.16
CA ALA A 560 -22.21 17.49 9.26
C ALA A 560 -22.61 16.55 8.11
N ALA A 561 -22.00 16.60 6.92
CA ALA A 561 -22.15 15.52 5.93
C ALA A 561 -21.37 14.26 6.37
N ILE A 562 -20.27 14.46 7.08
CA ILE A 562 -19.40 13.49 7.73
C ILE A 562 -20.10 12.88 8.99
N ALA A 563 -20.94 13.65 9.69
CA ALA A 563 -21.75 13.20 10.84
C ALA A 563 -23.16 12.69 10.46
N ALA A 564 -23.72 13.10 9.31
CA ALA A 564 -24.99 12.58 8.79
C ALA A 564 -24.84 11.18 8.17
N ALA A 565 -23.61 10.77 7.85
CA ALA A 565 -23.25 9.42 7.44
C ALA A 565 -22.74 8.55 8.63
N THR A 566 -22.85 9.07 9.86
CA THR A 566 -22.46 8.38 11.12
C THR A 566 -23.63 7.74 11.85
N ARG A 567 -24.84 7.85 11.29
CA ARG A 567 -26.08 7.24 11.75
C ARG A 567 -26.72 6.48 10.58
#